data_AF-A0A8W8K1I7-F1
#
_entry.id   AF-A0A8W8K1I7-F1
#
_cell.length_a   1.000
_cell.length_b   1.000
_cell.length_c   1.000
_cell.angle_alpha   90.00
_cell.angle_beta   90.00
_cell.angle_gamma   90.00
#
_symmetry.space_group_name_H-M   'P 1'
#
loop_
_entity.id
_entity.type
_entity.pdbx_description
1 polymer ?
#
loop_
_entity_poly.entity_id
_entity_poly.type
_entity_poly.pdbx_seq_one_letter_code
_entity_poly.pdbx_strand_id
1 'polypeptide(L)'
;ALGASEKIKEMNRRQAGTCADAINNCVNYGQGVCSDPTYTDWVLKNCQAYCHKCPGTSNGNHGAFTGSSTGCVYKDHVYQQGETWKDGCTYSCTCHDAVTGKYTCTGLCLKWNLPPSCSLNPPGPGKCCQTPNCPPNIQVQYPPGYVEQ
;
A
#
# COMPACT_ATOMS: atom_id res chain seq x y z
N ALA A 1 -50.75 13.21 -19.23
CA ALA A 1 -49.45 13.76 -19.65
C ALA A 1 -48.93 14.63 -18.50
N LEU A 2 -47.96 14.14 -17.74
CA LEU A 2 -47.38 14.90 -16.62
C LEU A 2 -46.30 15.84 -17.17
N GLY A 3 -46.40 17.13 -16.81
CA GLY A 3 -45.58 18.22 -17.34
C GLY A 3 -44.10 18.10 -16.98
N ALA A 4 -43.24 18.71 -17.81
CA ALA A 4 -41.79 18.68 -17.70
C ALA A 4 -41.23 19.03 -16.30
N SER A 5 -41.98 19.78 -15.49
CA SER A 5 -41.62 20.15 -14.12
C SER A 5 -41.64 18.99 -13.10
N GLU A 6 -42.47 17.95 -13.30
CA GLU A 6 -42.50 16.78 -12.40
C GLU A 6 -41.32 15.83 -12.67
N LYS A 7 -40.87 15.71 -13.93
CA LYS A 7 -39.65 14.95 -14.29
C LYS A 7 -38.37 15.60 -13.76
N ILE A 8 -38.33 16.93 -13.71
CA ILE A 8 -37.22 17.68 -13.11
C ILE A 8 -37.17 17.47 -11.59
N LYS A 9 -38.33 17.30 -10.93
CA LYS A 9 -38.42 16.98 -9.49
C LYS A 9 -37.89 15.58 -9.14
N GLU A 10 -38.00 14.62 -10.06
CA GLU A 10 -37.36 13.29 -9.95
C GLU A 10 -35.84 13.32 -10.23
N MET A 11 -35.39 14.17 -11.16
CA MET A 11 -33.97 14.36 -11.44
C MET A 11 -33.25 15.11 -10.31
N ASN A 12 -33.89 16.07 -9.65
CA ASN A 12 -33.32 16.84 -8.54
C ASN A 12 -33.45 16.16 -7.17
N ARG A 13 -34.16 15.02 -7.05
CA ARG A 13 -34.16 14.19 -5.84
C ARG A 13 -32.87 13.39 -5.66
N ARG A 14 -31.93 13.48 -6.62
CA ARG A 14 -30.63 12.79 -6.62
C ARG A 14 -29.47 13.62 -6.05
N GLN A 15 -29.71 14.82 -5.54
CA GLN A 15 -28.67 15.64 -4.93
C GLN A 15 -29.16 16.25 -3.61
N ALA A 16 -28.47 15.85 -2.54
CA ALA A 16 -28.55 16.28 -1.14
C ALA A 16 -29.70 15.71 -0.28
N GLY A 17 -29.36 14.88 0.73
CA GLY A 17 -30.27 14.65 1.86
C GLY A 17 -29.89 13.55 2.86
N THR A 18 -29.78 12.30 2.43
CA THR A 18 -29.60 11.16 3.36
C THR A 18 -28.88 10.04 2.63
N CYS A 19 -27.77 9.57 3.19
CA CYS A 19 -27.16 8.34 2.71
C CYS A 19 -28.04 7.15 3.09
N ALA A 20 -28.47 6.40 2.08
CA ALA A 20 -29.30 5.22 2.24
C ALA A 20 -28.90 4.18 1.19
N ASP A 21 -29.22 2.92 1.47
CA ASP A 21 -29.08 1.85 0.48
C ASP A 21 -30.20 1.97 -0.56
N ALA A 22 -29.85 1.86 -1.84
CA ALA A 22 -30.83 1.86 -2.94
C ALA A 22 -31.55 0.50 -3.05
N ILE A 23 -30.98 -0.56 -2.46
CA ILE A 23 -31.57 -1.89 -2.36
C ILE A 23 -31.62 -2.34 -0.90
N ASN A 24 -32.63 -3.13 -0.52
CA ASN A 24 -32.87 -3.57 0.87
C ASN A 24 -32.12 -4.86 1.25
N ASN A 25 -31.39 -5.46 0.32
CA ASN A 25 -30.76 -6.77 0.45
C ASN A 25 -29.22 -6.70 0.47
N CYS A 26 -28.62 -5.54 0.75
CA CYS A 26 -27.16 -5.38 0.85
C CYS A 26 -26.52 -6.39 1.81
N VAL A 27 -27.20 -6.74 2.90
CA VAL A 27 -26.76 -7.77 3.86
C VAL A 27 -26.63 -9.17 3.23
N ASN A 28 -27.39 -9.48 2.19
CA ASN A 28 -27.34 -10.78 1.51
C ASN A 28 -26.07 -10.95 0.66
N TYR A 29 -25.42 -9.85 0.27
CA TYR A 29 -24.14 -9.86 -0.44
C TYR A 29 -22.93 -9.97 0.51
N GLY A 30 -23.16 -9.81 1.82
CA GLY A 30 -22.13 -9.89 2.86
C GLY A 30 -21.20 -8.69 2.90
N GLN A 31 -20.46 -8.53 4.00
CA GLN A 31 -19.57 -7.37 4.20
C GLN A 31 -18.39 -7.32 3.22
N GLY A 32 -17.98 -8.46 2.67
CA GLY A 32 -16.86 -8.56 1.72
C GLY A 32 -17.06 -7.72 0.45
N VAL A 33 -18.31 -7.57 -0.01
CA VAL A 33 -18.65 -6.76 -1.19
C VAL A 33 -18.26 -5.29 -1.02
N CYS A 34 -18.23 -4.78 0.22
CA CYS A 34 -17.91 -3.40 0.54
C CYS A 34 -16.43 -3.04 0.34
N SER A 35 -15.56 -4.05 0.29
CA SER A 35 -14.11 -3.93 0.09
C SER A 35 -13.63 -4.55 -1.22
N ASP A 36 -14.51 -5.22 -1.97
CA ASP A 36 -14.14 -5.84 -3.24
C ASP A 36 -14.04 -4.79 -4.34
N PRO A 37 -12.85 -4.60 -4.97
CA PRO A 37 -12.65 -3.58 -5.99
C PRO A 37 -13.54 -3.79 -7.23
N THR A 38 -13.98 -5.02 -7.50
CA THR A 38 -14.83 -5.35 -8.65
C THR A 38 -16.27 -4.84 -8.49
N TYR A 39 -16.73 -4.61 -7.26
CA TYR A 39 -18.08 -4.14 -6.96
C TYR A 39 -18.14 -2.67 -6.56
N THR A 40 -17.04 -1.92 -6.68
CA THR A 40 -16.93 -0.53 -6.24
C THR A 40 -18.08 0.35 -6.75
N ASP A 41 -18.31 0.37 -8.07
CA ASP A 41 -19.36 1.19 -8.68
C ASP A 41 -20.77 0.73 -8.28
N TRP A 42 -20.94 -0.58 -8.11
CA TRP A 42 -22.21 -1.15 -7.70
C TRP A 42 -22.53 -0.82 -6.23
N VAL A 43 -21.55 -0.93 -5.33
CA VAL A 43 -21.68 -0.57 -3.90
C VAL A 43 -21.96 0.92 -3.75
N LEU A 44 -21.22 1.75 -4.48
CA LEU A 44 -21.42 3.20 -4.50
C LEU A 44 -22.80 3.58 -5.04
N LYS A 45 -23.52 2.69 -5.71
CA LYS A 45 -24.86 2.99 -6.21
C LYS A 45 -25.96 2.37 -5.36
N ASN A 46 -25.72 1.20 -4.78
CA ASN A 46 -26.78 0.38 -4.20
C ASN A 46 -26.68 0.21 -2.69
N CYS A 47 -25.48 0.23 -2.11
CA CYS A 47 -25.23 -0.17 -0.72
C CYS A 47 -24.38 0.84 0.04
N GLN A 48 -24.56 2.13 -0.25
CA GLN A 48 -23.72 3.18 0.33
C GLN A 48 -23.81 3.25 1.86
N ALA A 49 -24.99 3.02 2.45
CA ALA A 49 -25.18 3.09 3.90
C ALA A 49 -24.66 1.81 4.58
N TYR A 50 -25.01 0.64 4.04
CA TYR A 50 -24.52 -0.66 4.49
C TYR A 50 -22.98 -0.74 4.45
N CYS A 51 -22.36 -0.21 3.40
CA CYS A 51 -20.91 -0.20 3.22
C CYS A 51 -20.21 1.07 3.72
N HIS A 52 -20.93 1.96 4.41
CA HIS A 52 -20.40 3.21 4.98
C HIS A 52 -19.65 4.10 3.96
N LYS A 53 -20.13 4.14 2.71
CA LYS A 53 -19.58 4.95 1.60
C LYS A 53 -20.30 6.28 1.39
N CYS A 54 -21.11 6.69 2.37
CA CYS A 54 -21.88 7.93 2.37
C CYS A 54 -21.01 9.18 2.19
N PRO A 55 -21.22 10.01 1.16
CA PRO A 55 -20.56 11.30 1.07
C PRO A 55 -21.22 12.28 2.05
N GLY A 56 -20.46 12.78 3.03
CA GLY A 56 -20.86 13.94 3.86
C GLY A 56 -21.31 13.68 5.31
N THR A 57 -21.09 12.49 5.88
CA THR A 57 -21.15 12.29 7.34
C THR A 57 -19.80 11.82 7.87
N SER A 58 -18.80 12.66 7.68
CA SER A 58 -17.61 12.64 8.51
C SER A 58 -18.00 13.09 9.91
N ASN A 59 -18.41 12.14 10.75
CA ASN A 59 -18.36 12.32 12.19
C ASN A 59 -17.70 11.10 12.82
N GLY A 60 -16.40 11.25 13.09
CA GLY A 60 -15.64 10.40 14.01
C GLY A 60 -14.65 9.44 13.35
N ASN A 61 -13.40 9.92 13.18
CA ASN A 61 -12.18 9.12 13.05
C ASN A 61 -12.23 7.96 12.04
N HIS A 62 -11.93 8.18 10.76
CA HIS A 62 -11.13 7.29 9.90
C HIS A 62 -10.76 8.11 8.64
N GLY A 63 -9.47 8.15 8.33
CA GLY A 63 -8.78 9.00 7.35
C GLY A 63 -9.60 9.50 6.16
N ALA A 64 -9.57 10.82 5.98
CA ALA A 64 -10.01 11.50 4.78
C ALA A 64 -9.36 10.86 3.53
N PHE A 65 -10.17 10.24 2.70
CA PHE A 65 -9.83 9.94 1.31
C PHE A 65 -9.85 11.24 0.51
N THR A 66 -8.77 12.02 0.60
CA THR A 66 -8.36 12.84 -0.53
C THR A 66 -7.82 11.89 -1.59
N GLY A 67 -8.42 11.88 -2.77
CA GLY A 67 -7.91 11.20 -3.97
C GLY A 67 -6.63 11.86 -4.49
N SER A 68 -5.59 11.86 -3.68
CA SER A 68 -4.21 12.02 -4.07
C SER A 68 -3.54 10.75 -3.55
N SER A 69 -3.33 9.76 -4.41
CA SER A 69 -2.57 8.56 -4.07
C SER A 69 -1.11 8.97 -3.87
N THR A 70 -0.84 9.62 -2.74
CA THR A 70 0.48 9.95 -2.25
C THR A 70 1.18 8.65 -1.93
N GLY A 71 2.32 8.40 -2.58
CA GLY A 71 3.11 7.20 -2.41
C GLY A 71 4.45 7.34 -3.12
N CYS A 72 5.38 6.48 -2.73
CA CYS A 72 6.66 6.38 -3.40
C CYS A 72 6.52 5.48 -4.62
N VAL A 73 6.69 6.06 -5.81
CA VAL A 73 6.58 5.30 -7.07
C VAL A 73 7.92 4.69 -7.44
N TYR A 74 7.93 3.38 -7.66
CA TYR A 74 9.11 2.63 -8.09
C TYR A 74 8.72 1.47 -9.02
N LYS A 75 9.24 1.45 -10.25
CA LYS A 75 8.95 0.44 -11.31
C LYS A 75 7.44 0.14 -11.45
N ASP A 76 6.64 1.18 -11.68
CA ASP A 76 5.18 1.12 -11.85
C ASP A 76 4.37 0.65 -10.62
N HIS A 77 5.03 0.44 -9.47
CA HIS A 77 4.38 0.17 -8.19
C HIS A 77 4.38 1.42 -7.31
N VAL A 78 3.29 1.60 -6.55
CA VAL A 78 3.14 2.68 -5.57
C VAL A 78 3.26 2.09 -4.17
N TYR A 79 4.30 2.48 -3.45
CA TYR A 79 4.55 2.08 -2.06
C TYR A 79 4.02 3.14 -1.10
N GLN A 80 3.32 2.70 -0.06
CA GLN A 80 2.77 3.58 0.95
C GLN A 80 3.84 4.08 1.92
N GLN A 81 3.53 5.12 2.69
CA GLN A 81 4.40 5.66 3.73
C GLN A 81 4.92 4.54 4.65
N GLY A 82 6.24 4.44 4.83
CA GLY A 82 6.89 3.44 5.67
C GLY A 82 7.00 2.05 5.04
N GLU A 83 6.41 1.81 3.87
CA GLU A 83 6.50 0.53 3.20
C GLU A 83 7.93 0.27 2.71
N THR A 84 8.36 -0.98 2.84
CA THR A 84 9.69 -1.44 2.44
C THR A 84 9.61 -2.47 1.34
N TRP A 85 10.47 -2.37 0.34
CA TRP A 85 10.54 -3.33 -0.75
C TRP A 85 11.98 -3.69 -1.12
N LYS A 86 12.15 -4.79 -1.86
CA LYS A 86 13.43 -5.25 -2.36
C LYS A 86 13.45 -5.17 -3.89
N ASP A 87 14.52 -4.64 -4.45
CA ASP A 87 14.81 -4.75 -5.88
C ASP A 87 15.77 -5.91 -6.12
N GLY A 88 15.21 -7.13 -6.14
CA GLY A 88 15.99 -8.36 -6.20
C GLY A 88 17.03 -8.43 -5.07
N CYS A 89 18.27 -8.75 -5.43
CA CYS A 89 19.41 -8.78 -4.51
C CYS A 89 20.25 -7.50 -4.52
N THR A 90 19.73 -6.40 -5.08
CA THR A 90 20.51 -5.17 -5.26
C THR A 90 20.25 -4.18 -4.14
N TYR A 91 18.98 -3.82 -3.91
CA TYR A 91 18.59 -2.77 -2.98
C TYR A 91 17.43 -3.20 -2.09
N SER A 92 17.43 -2.69 -0.86
CA SER A 92 16.26 -2.60 0.00
C SER A 92 15.87 -1.13 0.13
N CYS A 93 14.63 -0.82 -0.22
CA CYS A 93 14.11 0.53 -0.27
C CYS A 93 13.01 0.74 0.77
N THR A 94 12.89 1.96 1.28
CA THR A 94 11.85 2.38 2.22
C THR A 94 11.23 3.69 1.75
N CYS A 95 9.90 3.78 1.74
CA CYS A 95 9.19 5.03 1.48
C CYS A 95 9.20 5.91 2.74
N HIS A 96 9.86 7.06 2.68
CA HIS A 96 10.02 7.96 3.83
C HIS A 96 9.08 9.16 3.81
N ASP A 97 8.63 9.59 2.63
CA ASP A 97 7.62 10.64 2.49
C ASP A 97 6.76 10.34 1.26
N ALA A 98 5.59 9.75 1.50
CA ALA A 98 4.61 9.44 0.46
C ALA A 98 4.00 10.71 -0.15
N VAL A 99 3.95 11.83 0.59
CA VAL A 99 3.37 13.09 0.10
C VAL A 99 4.27 13.68 -1.00
N THR A 100 5.58 13.66 -0.78
CA THR A 100 6.55 14.13 -1.79
C THR A 100 7.11 13.02 -2.68
N GLY A 101 6.69 11.77 -2.47
CA GLY A 101 7.20 10.59 -3.19
C GLY A 101 8.67 10.23 -2.87
N LYS A 102 9.20 10.65 -1.72
CA LYS A 102 10.61 10.43 -1.35
C LYS A 102 10.81 9.07 -0.69
N TYR A 103 11.64 8.24 -1.31
CA TYR A 103 12.12 6.98 -0.75
C TYR A 103 13.63 6.96 -0.67
N THR A 104 14.18 6.01 0.10
CA THR A 104 15.62 5.74 0.12
C THR A 104 15.87 4.27 -0.10
N CYS A 105 16.79 3.97 -1.01
CA CYS A 105 17.25 2.63 -1.30
C CYS A 105 18.67 2.46 -0.77
N THR A 106 18.89 1.44 0.03
CA THR A 106 20.20 1.04 0.53
C THR A 106 20.60 -0.27 -0.10
N GLY A 107 21.90 -0.44 -0.39
CA GLY A 107 22.44 -1.71 -0.88
C GLY A 107 22.06 -2.84 0.07
N LEU A 108 21.56 -3.93 -0.49
CA LEU A 108 21.05 -5.05 0.30
C LEU A 108 22.18 -5.81 1.02
N CYS A 109 23.36 -5.79 0.42
CA CYS A 109 24.55 -6.46 0.92
C CYS A 109 25.58 -5.48 1.48
N LEU A 110 26.24 -5.91 2.56
CA LEU A 110 27.38 -5.18 3.11
C LEU A 110 28.53 -5.17 2.13
N LYS A 111 29.14 -3.99 1.99
CA LYS A 111 30.43 -3.87 1.34
C LYS A 111 31.51 -4.26 2.35
N TRP A 112 32.07 -5.45 2.18
CA TRP A 112 33.12 -5.97 3.02
C TRP A 112 34.45 -5.25 2.78
N ASN A 113 35.11 -4.81 3.85
CA ASN A 113 36.49 -4.36 3.83
C ASN A 113 37.33 -5.35 4.64
N LEU A 114 37.84 -6.38 3.98
CA LEU A 114 38.51 -7.51 4.62
C LEU A 114 40.01 -7.50 4.34
N PRO A 115 40.84 -8.04 5.26
CA PRO A 115 42.25 -8.30 5.00
C PRO A 115 42.46 -9.25 3.81
N PRO A 116 43.62 -9.21 3.12
CA PRO A 116 43.92 -10.09 1.98
C PRO A 116 43.86 -11.59 2.27
N SER A 117 43.97 -11.99 3.54
CA SER A 117 43.85 -13.38 3.99
C SER A 117 42.42 -13.89 4.05
N CYS A 118 41.42 -13.04 3.85
CA CYS A 118 40.02 -13.42 3.78
C CYS A 118 39.55 -13.48 2.32
N SER A 119 38.58 -14.35 2.05
CA SER A 119 37.83 -14.39 0.79
C SER A 119 36.34 -14.20 1.02
N LEU A 120 35.58 -14.07 -0.05
CA LEU A 120 34.12 -14.02 -0.01
C LEU A 120 33.57 -15.32 -0.58
N ASN A 121 32.80 -16.04 0.25
CA ASN A 121 32.02 -17.16 -0.23
C ASN A 121 30.84 -16.66 -1.07
N PRO A 122 30.45 -17.38 -2.14
CA PRO A 122 29.24 -17.06 -2.88
C PRO A 122 27.99 -17.15 -1.96
N PRO A 123 26.91 -16.41 -2.28
CA PRO A 123 25.67 -16.51 -1.51
C PRO A 123 25.12 -17.94 -1.52
N GLY A 124 24.59 -18.39 -0.37
CA GLY A 124 23.90 -19.68 -0.28
C GLY A 124 22.60 -19.70 -1.08
N PRO A 125 21.98 -20.88 -1.29
CA PRO A 125 20.70 -20.98 -1.98
C PRO A 125 19.63 -20.08 -1.33
N GLY A 126 19.01 -19.21 -2.14
CA GLY A 126 17.97 -18.27 -1.68
C GLY A 126 18.50 -17.06 -0.90
N LYS A 127 19.82 -16.90 -0.78
CA LYS A 127 20.48 -15.73 -0.19
C LYS A 127 21.01 -14.80 -1.27
N CYS A 128 21.08 -13.52 -0.92
CA CYS A 128 21.58 -12.46 -1.79
C CYS A 128 23.05 -12.13 -1.53
N CYS A 129 23.51 -12.24 -0.29
CA CYS A 129 24.78 -11.64 0.10
C CYS A 129 25.91 -12.65 0.29
N GLN A 130 27.11 -12.24 -0.15
CA GLN A 130 28.34 -12.98 0.10
C GLN A 130 28.77 -12.89 1.55
N THR A 131 29.34 -13.96 2.07
CA THR A 131 29.82 -14.05 3.45
C THR A 131 31.35 -14.10 3.51
N PRO A 132 31.97 -13.42 4.49
CA PRO A 132 33.41 -13.51 4.70
C PRO A 132 33.83 -14.92 5.09
N ASN A 133 34.88 -15.40 4.45
CA ASN A 133 35.59 -16.61 4.81
C ASN A 133 37.01 -16.23 5.23
N CYS A 134 37.25 -16.25 6.53
CA CYS A 134 38.50 -15.80 7.13
C CYS A 134 39.13 -16.91 7.98
N PRO A 135 40.48 -16.93 8.10
CA PRO A 135 41.17 -17.83 9.02
C PRO A 135 40.74 -17.61 10.49
N PRO A 136 40.86 -18.63 11.38
CA PRO A 136 40.37 -18.55 12.75
C PRO A 136 40.91 -17.38 13.59
N ASN A 137 42.10 -16.88 13.25
CA ASN A 137 42.74 -15.77 13.94
C ASN A 137 42.21 -14.39 13.53
N ILE A 138 41.25 -14.30 12.60
CA ILE A 138 40.61 -13.04 12.18
C ILE A 138 39.15 -13.05 12.62
N GLN A 139 38.79 -12.07 13.46
CA GLN A 139 37.42 -11.85 13.89
C GLN A 139 36.73 -10.88 12.93
N VAL A 140 35.72 -11.36 12.22
CA VAL A 140 34.90 -10.54 11.31
C VAL A 140 33.94 -9.71 12.14
N GLN A 141 34.06 -8.38 12.06
CA GLN A 141 33.15 -7.48 12.76
C GLN A 141 31.91 -7.21 11.92
N TYR A 142 30.76 -7.68 12.38
CA TYR A 142 29.46 -7.40 11.78
C TYR A 142 28.86 -6.12 12.39
N PRO A 143 28.19 -5.28 11.59
CA PRO A 143 27.42 -4.16 12.13
C PRO A 143 26.31 -4.66 13.08
N PRO A 144 25.99 -3.89 14.14
CA PRO A 144 24.84 -4.20 14.99
C PRO A 144 23.56 -4.37 14.16
N GLY A 145 22.83 -5.46 14.38
CA GLY A 145 21.58 -5.76 13.67
C GLY A 145 21.76 -6.33 12.25
N TYR A 146 22.97 -6.74 11.86
CA TYR A 146 23.15 -7.45 10.59
C TYR A 146 22.36 -8.76 10.56
N VAL A 147 21.53 -8.92 9.53
CA VAL A 147 20.82 -10.15 9.21
C VAL A 147 21.24 -10.56 7.81
N GLU A 148 21.69 -11.80 7.65
CA GLU A 148 22.09 -12.35 6.36
C GLU A 148 20.88 -12.45 5.41
N GLN A 149 20.97 -11.71 4.31
CA GLN A 149 19.92 -11.57 3.31
C GLN A 149 20.03 -12.63 2.23
#